data_AF-A0A3C1SN88-F1
#
_entry.id   AF-A0A3C1SN88-F1
#
_cell.length_a   1.000
_cell.length_b   1.000
_cell.length_c   1.000
_cell.angle_alpha   90.00
_cell.angle_beta   90.00
_cell.angle_gamma   90.00
#
_symmetry.space_group_name_H-M   'P 1'
#
loop_
_entity.id
_entity.type
_entity.pdbx_description
1 polymer ?
#
loop_
_entity_poly.entity_id
_entity_poly.type
_entity_poly.pdbx_seq_one_letter_code
_entity_poly.pdbx_strand_id
1 'polypeptide(L)'
;MDQPRRVTASIQAGRLLLEVRREELPLDACVTYATRQNPRRLFLFVSKVLGKHWPVKPSVMRDVHRRLAEKIAGLPGPLLVIGLAETATALGRGVAEEA
;
A
#
# COMPACT_ATOMS: atom_id res chain seq x y z
N MET A 1 -3.56 -23.41 -9.98
CA MET A 1 -3.17 -22.07 -10.45
C MET A 1 -4.36 -21.16 -10.23
N ASP A 2 -4.26 -20.24 -9.27
CA ASP A 2 -5.36 -19.33 -8.97
C ASP A 2 -5.54 -18.34 -10.13
N GLN A 3 -6.76 -18.16 -10.62
CA GLN A 3 -7.02 -17.26 -11.75
C GLN A 3 -6.91 -15.81 -11.29
N PRO A 4 -6.22 -14.93 -12.04
CA PRO A 4 -6.08 -13.55 -11.63
C PRO A 4 -7.44 -12.83 -11.65
N ARG A 5 -7.73 -12.12 -10.55
CA ARG A 5 -8.97 -11.36 -10.39
C ARG A 5 -8.90 -10.06 -11.18
N ARG A 6 -9.90 -9.81 -12.02
CA ARG A 6 -9.99 -8.55 -12.80
C ARG A 6 -10.78 -7.50 -12.03
N VAL A 7 -10.24 -6.30 -11.92
CA VAL A 7 -10.90 -5.15 -11.28
C VAL A 7 -10.99 -4.01 -12.27
N THR A 8 -12.15 -3.36 -12.32
CA THR A 8 -12.35 -2.15 -13.12
C THR A 8 -12.61 -0.98 -12.19
N ALA A 9 -11.92 0.14 -12.43
CA ALA A 9 -12.14 1.38 -11.70
C ALA A 9 -12.26 2.57 -12.65
N SER A 10 -13.18 3.49 -12.35
CA SER A 10 -13.36 4.73 -13.12
C SER A 10 -12.68 5.89 -12.40
N ILE A 11 -11.95 6.71 -13.15
CA ILE A 11 -11.37 7.97 -12.71
C ILE A 11 -11.73 9.06 -13.74
N GLN A 12 -11.51 10.33 -13.42
CA GLN A 12 -11.82 11.43 -14.35
C GLN A 12 -11.08 11.29 -15.69
N ALA A 13 -9.86 10.76 -15.67
CA ALA A 13 -9.06 10.53 -16.87
C ALA A 13 -9.43 9.27 -17.68
N GLY A 14 -10.44 8.48 -17.25
CA GLY A 14 -10.89 7.29 -17.96
C GLY A 14 -11.06 6.06 -17.06
N ARG A 15 -10.77 4.88 -17.59
CA ARG A 15 -10.99 3.60 -16.91
C ARG A 15 -9.67 2.86 -16.69
N LEU A 16 -9.44 2.41 -15.46
CA LEU A 16 -8.36 1.50 -15.09
C LEU A 16 -8.87 0.06 -15.16
N LEU A 17 -8.11 -0.80 -15.83
CA LEU A 17 -8.30 -2.24 -15.87
C LEU A 17 -7.12 -2.88 -15.14
N LEU A 18 -7.39 -3.54 -14.01
CA LEU A 18 -6.39 -4.15 -13.17
C LEU A 18 -6.49 -5.67 -13.20
N GLU A 19 -5.34 -6.33 -13.26
CA GLU A 19 -5.19 -7.76 -13.06
C GLU A 19 -4.51 -7.99 -11.71
N VAL A 20 -5.26 -8.50 -10.73
CA VAL A 20 -4.76 -8.81 -9.39
C VAL A 20 -4.33 -10.27 -9.37
N ARG A 21 -3.02 -10.50 -9.30
CA ARG A 21 -2.43 -11.85 -9.26
C ARG A 21 -2.32 -12.42 -7.84
N ARG A 22 -2.15 -11.54 -6.86
CA ARG A 22 -2.04 -11.88 -5.44
C ARG A 22 -2.55 -10.73 -4.60
N GLU A 23 -3.31 -11.05 -3.56
CA GLU A 23 -3.72 -10.11 -2.53
C GLU A 23 -3.71 -10.82 -1.17
N GLU A 24 -3.15 -10.17 -0.15
CA GLU A 24 -3.22 -10.64 1.25
C GLU A 24 -4.27 -9.88 2.06
N LEU A 25 -4.62 -8.69 1.57
CA LEU A 25 -5.71 -7.86 2.04
C LEU A 25 -6.52 -7.45 0.79
N PRO A 26 -7.85 -7.29 0.91
CA PRO A 26 -8.67 -6.84 -0.20
C PRO A 26 -8.10 -5.56 -0.83
N LEU A 27 -7.93 -5.54 -2.15
CA LEU A 27 -7.33 -4.39 -2.86
C LEU A 27 -7.99 -3.04 -2.50
N ASP A 28 -9.32 -3.02 -2.37
CA ASP A 28 -10.12 -1.85 -2.03
C ASP A 28 -9.98 -1.40 -0.57
N ALA A 29 -9.53 -2.29 0.32
CA ALA A 29 -9.11 -1.93 1.68
C ALA A 29 -7.76 -1.20 1.67
N CYS A 30 -6.87 -1.55 0.73
CA CYS A 30 -5.49 -1.03 0.67
C CYS A 30 -5.35 0.25 -0.16
N VAL A 31 -6.09 0.37 -1.26
CA VAL A 31 -5.94 1.49 -2.20
C VAL A 31 -7.27 2.02 -2.71
N THR A 32 -7.26 3.28 -3.11
CA THR A 32 -8.25 3.87 -4.02
C THR A 32 -7.54 4.46 -5.24
N TYR A 33 -8.30 4.96 -6.20
CA TYR A 33 -7.83 5.44 -7.49
C TYR A 33 -8.13 6.92 -7.64
N ALA A 34 -7.21 7.67 -8.24
CA ALA A 34 -7.42 9.09 -8.50
C ALA A 34 -6.77 9.52 -9.82
N THR A 35 -7.23 10.67 -10.33
CA THR A 35 -6.65 11.34 -11.49
C THR A 35 -5.62 12.37 -11.04
N ARG A 36 -4.46 12.39 -11.70
CA ARG A 36 -3.46 13.44 -11.50
C ARG A 36 -3.72 14.59 -12.44
N GLN A 37 -3.41 15.81 -11.99
CA GLN A 37 -3.28 16.98 -12.85
C GLN A 37 -1.93 17.00 -13.58
N ASN A 38 -1.62 15.92 -14.30
CA ASN A 38 -0.41 15.81 -15.12
C ASN A 38 -0.74 15.00 -16.39
N PRO A 39 -0.77 15.65 -17.58
CA PRO A 39 -1.15 14.99 -18.83
C PRO A 39 -0.30 13.76 -19.19
N ARG A 40 0.95 13.69 -18.71
CA ARG A 40 1.86 12.56 -18.97
C ARG A 40 1.73 11.43 -17.95
N ARG A 41 1.01 11.64 -16.84
CA ARG A 41 0.85 10.68 -15.73
C ARG A 41 -0.55 10.78 -15.16
N LEU A 42 -1.57 10.40 -15.91
CA LEU A 42 -2.97 10.76 -15.61
C LEU A 42 -3.60 10.03 -14.40
N PHE A 43 -3.00 8.96 -13.90
CA PHE A 43 -3.57 8.16 -12.80
C PHE A 43 -2.62 8.07 -11.60
N LEU A 44 -3.18 7.78 -10.44
CA LEU A 44 -2.43 7.31 -9.27
C LEU A 44 -3.25 6.31 -8.43
N PHE A 45 -2.52 5.44 -7.73
CA PHE A 45 -3.05 4.72 -6.58
C PHE A 45 -2.83 5.55 -5.32
N VAL A 46 -3.89 5.74 -4.54
CA VAL A 46 -3.82 6.40 -3.24
C VAL A 46 -3.92 5.32 -2.18
N SER A 47 -2.90 5.22 -1.33
CA SER A 47 -2.93 4.25 -0.23
C SER A 47 -3.96 4.66 0.83
N LYS A 48 -4.79 3.71 1.23
CA LYS A 48 -5.75 3.80 2.33
C LYS A 48 -5.21 3.25 3.65
N VAL A 49 -3.92 2.92 3.70
CA VAL A 49 -3.28 2.32 4.90
C VAL A 49 -2.04 3.08 5.39
N LEU A 50 -1.52 4.03 4.60
CA LEU A 50 -0.30 4.77 4.96
C LEU A 50 -0.54 6.09 5.72
N GLY A 51 -1.76 6.61 5.72
CA GLY A 51 -2.08 7.88 6.41
C GLY A 51 -1.52 9.16 5.75
N LYS A 52 -0.80 9.06 4.62
CA LYS A 52 -0.14 10.21 3.98
C LYS A 52 -1.10 11.13 3.19
N HIS A 53 -1.98 10.55 2.38
CA HIS A 53 -2.91 11.28 1.50
C HIS A 53 -4.38 10.91 1.73
N TRP A 54 -4.64 9.90 2.58
CA TRP A 54 -5.96 9.40 2.91
C TRP A 54 -6.07 9.34 4.43
N PRO A 55 -7.20 9.76 5.05
CA PRO A 55 -7.40 9.58 6.48
C PRO A 55 -7.44 8.09 6.85
N VAL A 56 -6.54 7.66 7.73
CA VAL A 56 -6.45 6.25 8.16
C VAL A 56 -6.53 6.20 9.68
N LYS A 57 -7.29 5.24 10.22
CA LYS A 57 -7.31 4.96 11.66
C LYS A 57 -5.93 4.46 12.08
N PRO A 58 -5.34 4.96 13.18
CA PRO A 58 -4.03 4.50 13.65
C PRO A 58 -3.93 2.97 13.84
N SER A 59 -5.02 2.33 14.29
CA SER A 59 -5.08 0.88 14.43
C SER A 59 -4.90 0.11 13.11
N VAL A 60 -5.37 0.67 11.99
CA VAL A 60 -5.18 0.08 10.65
C VAL A 60 -3.73 0.22 10.20
N MET A 61 -3.09 1.38 10.43
CA MET A 61 -1.67 1.57 10.12
C MET A 61 -0.81 0.56 10.89
N ARG A 62 -1.08 0.42 12.20
CA ARG A 62 -0.38 -0.52 13.07
C ARG A 62 -0.56 -1.98 12.64
N ASP A 63 -1.76 -2.38 12.26
CA ASP A 63 -2.01 -3.74 11.73
C ASP A 63 -1.16 -4.02 10.48
N VAL A 64 -1.05 -3.05 9.57
CA VAL A 64 -0.20 -3.19 8.38
C VAL A 64 1.29 -3.26 8.75
N HIS A 65 1.75 -2.46 9.69
CA HIS A 65 3.14 -2.50 10.16
C HIS A 65 3.49 -3.87 10.74
N ARG A 66 2.66 -4.38 11.67
CA ARG A 66 2.81 -5.70 12.28
C ARG A 66 2.86 -6.81 11.24
N ARG A 67 1.92 -6.83 10.29
CA ARG A 67 1.88 -7.84 9.22
C ARG A 67 3.14 -7.83 8.33
N LEU A 68 3.74 -6.67 8.13
CA LEU A 68 4.99 -6.56 7.37
C LEU A 68 6.19 -7.00 8.21
N ALA A 69 6.23 -6.65 9.49
CA ALA A 69 7.24 -7.09 10.44
C ALA A 69 7.26 -8.62 10.60
N GLU A 70 6.08 -9.24 10.72
CA GLU A 70 5.92 -10.71 10.80
C GLU A 70 6.57 -11.45 9.62
N LYS A 71 6.62 -10.84 8.43
CA LYS A 71 7.25 -11.44 7.25
C LYS A 71 8.78 -11.47 7.33
N ILE A 72 9.36 -10.62 8.16
CA ILE A 72 10.82 -10.50 8.33
C ILE A 72 11.31 -10.97 9.69
N ALA A 73 10.40 -11.38 10.60
CA ALA A 73 10.71 -11.82 11.96
C ALA A 73 11.67 -13.01 12.03
N GLY A 74 11.78 -13.82 10.98
CA GLY A 74 12.69 -14.97 10.91
C GLY A 74 14.09 -14.66 10.37
N LEU A 75 14.39 -13.41 10.02
CA LEU A 75 15.69 -13.03 9.47
C LEU A 75 16.77 -12.95 10.58
N PRO A 76 18.02 -13.37 10.31
CA PRO A 76 19.10 -13.23 11.28
C PRO A 76 19.42 -11.75 11.53
N GLY A 77 19.63 -11.39 12.80
CA GLY A 77 19.89 -10.02 13.20
C GLY A 77 21.34 -9.55 12.96
N PRO A 78 21.61 -8.23 13.11
CA PRO A 78 20.65 -7.14 13.34
C PRO A 78 19.93 -6.68 12.07
N LEU A 79 18.67 -6.23 12.20
CA LEU A 79 17.84 -5.77 11.07
C LEU A 79 17.88 -4.24 10.93
N LEU A 80 18.09 -3.78 9.69
CA LEU A 80 17.98 -2.38 9.30
C LEU A 80 16.75 -2.19 8.40
N VAL A 81 15.84 -1.33 8.80
CA VAL A 81 14.67 -0.94 8.00
C VAL A 81 14.87 0.49 7.47
N ILE A 82 14.79 0.68 6.15
CA ILE A 82 14.93 1.98 5.49
C ILE A 82 13.59 2.38 4.86
N GLY A 83 12.99 3.45 5.37
CA GLY A 83 11.81 4.08 4.76
C GLY A 83 12.20 5.25 3.87
N LEU A 84 11.96 5.16 2.56
CA LEU A 84 12.25 6.27 1.64
C LEU A 84 11.22 7.39 1.79
N ALA A 85 11.73 8.61 2.00
CA ALA A 85 10.88 9.79 2.06
C ALA A 85 10.21 10.08 0.70
N GLU A 86 8.98 10.57 0.68
CA GLU A 86 8.17 10.95 1.84
C GLU A 86 7.18 9.85 2.29
N THR A 87 6.65 9.09 1.34
CA THR A 87 5.52 8.19 1.56
C THR A 87 5.82 7.03 2.50
N ALA A 88 7.04 6.50 2.49
CA ALA A 88 7.40 5.34 3.29
C ALA A 88 8.06 5.72 4.63
N THR A 89 8.14 7.00 5.00
CA THR A 89 8.79 7.42 6.24
C THR A 89 8.11 6.82 7.47
N ALA A 90 6.79 7.01 7.61
CA ALA A 90 6.04 6.45 8.74
C ALA A 90 5.93 4.93 8.68
N LEU A 91 5.81 4.36 7.48
CA LEU A 91 5.77 2.92 7.25
C LEU A 91 7.06 2.24 7.72
N GLY A 92 8.21 2.75 7.27
CA GLY A 92 9.52 2.19 7.60
C GLY A 92 9.78 2.23 9.10
N ARG A 93 9.46 3.37 9.75
CA ARG A 93 9.56 3.48 11.21
C ARG A 93 8.62 2.49 11.91
N GLY A 94 7.36 2.42 11.48
CA GLY A 94 6.37 1.54 12.11
C GLY A 94 6.69 0.06 11.96
N VAL A 95 7.21 -0.38 10.81
CA VAL A 95 7.69 -1.76 10.63
C VAL A 95 8.89 -2.03 11.54
N ALA A 96 9.83 -1.09 11.66
CA ALA A 96 10.98 -1.25 12.55
C ALA A 96 10.60 -1.32 14.04
N GLU A 97 9.49 -0.70 14.45
CA GLU A 97 8.99 -0.76 15.83
C GLU A 97 8.25 -2.06 16.14
N GLU A 98 7.74 -2.76 15.11
CA GLU A 98 6.98 -4.01 15.25
C GLU A 98 7.83 -5.26 14.94
N ALA A 99 9.06 -5.09 14.43
CA ALA A 99 9.98 -6.15 13.97
C ALA A 99 10.99 -6.62 15.04
#